data_AF-A0A0S7CU57-F1
#
_entry.id   AF-A0A0S7CU57-F1
#
_cell.length_a   1.000
_cell.length_b   1.000
_cell.length_c   1.000
_cell.angle_alpha   90.00
_cell.angle_beta   90.00
_cell.angle_gamma   90.00
#
_symmetry.space_group_name_H-M   'P 1'
#
loop_
_entity.id
_entity.type
_entity.pdbx_description
1 polymer ?
#
loop_
_entity_poly.entity_id
_entity_poly.type
_entity_poly.pdbx_seq_one_letter_code
_entity_poly.pdbx_strand_id
1 'polypeptide(L)' 'MLLRPSGTEALVRVMVEAADMETATRICTELAGVVEDRLAIPRELAV' A
#
# COMPACT_ATOMS: atom_id res chain seq x y z
N MET A 1 -0.53 -10.98 2.93
CA MET A 1 -0.31 -9.53 2.75
C MET A 1 0.75 -9.06 3.74
N LEU A 2 1.58 -8.08 3.36
CA LEU A 2 2.57 -7.46 4.22
C LEU A 2 2.46 -5.94 4.09
N LEU A 3 2.37 -5.25 5.22
CA LEU A 3 2.47 -3.79 5.33
C LEU A 3 3.77 -3.46 6.05
N ARG A 4 4.60 -2.61 5.45
CA ARG A 4 5.87 -2.21 6.06
C ARG A 4 6.09 -0.71 5.93
N PRO A 5 6.16 0.06 7.04
CA PRO A 5 6.59 1.44 6.97
C PRO A 5 8.06 1.52 6.52
N SER A 6 8.39 2.51 5.71
CA SER A 6 9.78 2.83 5.41
C SER A 6 10.45 3.46 6.62
N GLY A 7 11.69 3.08 6.91
CA GLY A 7 12.48 3.69 8.00
C GLY A 7 13.21 4.97 7.60
N THR A 8 13.25 5.26 6.30
CA THR A 8 14.06 6.35 5.71
C THR A 8 13.25 7.29 4.83
N GLU A 9 11.99 6.98 4.57
CA GLU A 9 11.11 7.73 3.67
C GLU A 9 9.73 7.82 4.33
N ALA A 10 8.95 8.86 4.02
CA ALA A 10 7.60 9.00 4.54
C ALA A 10 6.58 8.20 3.69
N LEU A 11 6.78 6.88 3.60
CA LEU A 11 5.92 5.99 2.81
C LEU A 11 5.67 4.65 3.51
N VAL A 12 4.60 3.98 3.10
CA VAL A 12 4.25 2.61 3.53
C VAL A 12 4.24 1.70 2.32
N ARG A 13 4.96 0.58 2.40
CA ARG A 13 4.98 -0.45 1.36
C ARG A 13 3.85 -1.44 1.61
N VAL A 14 3.05 -1.69 0.57
CA VAL A 14 1.98 -2.69 0.55
C VAL A 14 2.37 -3.82 -0.40
N MET A 15 2.38 -5.06 0.07
CA MET A 15 2.65 -6.24 -0.75
C MET A 15 1.58 -7.30 -0.53
N VAL A 16 1.06 -7.83 -1.62
CA VAL A 16 0.04 -8.88 -1.61
C VAL A 16 0.49 -10.01 -2.54
N GLU A 17 0.43 -11.24 -2.02
CA GLU A 17 0.55 -12.47 -2.80
C GLU A 17 -0.84 -13.10 -2.90
N ALA A 18 -1.23 -13.54 -4.09
CA ALA A 18 -2.50 -14.22 -4.37
C ALA A 18 -2.30 -15.29 -5.46
N ALA A 19 -3.33 -16.09 -5.72
CA ALA A 19 -3.30 -17.16 -6.71
C ALA A 19 -3.08 -16.65 -8.15
N ASP A 20 -3.49 -15.41 -8.42
CA ASP A 20 -3.35 -14.75 -9.72
C ASP A 20 -3.12 -13.24 -9.54
N MET A 21 -2.61 -12.62 -10.61
CA MET A 21 -2.26 -11.20 -10.61
C MET A 21 -3.46 -10.27 -10.50
N GLU A 22 -4.63 -10.66 -11.01
CA GLU A 22 -5.84 -9.84 -10.95
C GLU A 22 -6.28 -9.67 -9.49
N THR A 23 -6.36 -10.79 -8.77
CA THR A 23 -6.69 -10.83 -7.34
C THR A 23 -5.65 -10.09 -6.51
N ALA A 24 -4.36 -10.32 -6.78
CA ALA A 24 -3.29 -9.60 -6.07
C ALA A 24 -3.40 -8.09 -6.28
N THR A 25 -3.61 -7.65 -7.52
CA THR A 25 -3.72 -6.22 -7.87
C THR A 25 -4.92 -5.58 -7.20
N ARG A 26 -6.10 -6.22 -7.28
CA ARG A 26 -7.32 -5.71 -6.68
C ARG A 26 -7.16 -5.49 -5.18
N ILE A 27 -6.67 -6.51 -4.46
CA ILE A 27 -6.49 -6.44 -3.01
C ILE A 27 -5.40 -5.41 -2.65
N CYS A 28 -4.30 -5.35 -3.40
CA CYS A 28 -3.22 -4.39 -3.14
C CYS A 28 -3.71 -2.95 -3.26
N THR A 29 -4.50 -2.64 -4.30
CA THR A 29 -5.11 -1.32 -4.51
C THR A 29 -6.09 -0.96 -3.40
N GLU A 30 -6.98 -1.88 -3.02
CA GLU A 30 -7.94 -1.67 -1.93
C GLU A 30 -7.22 -1.38 -0.60
N LEU A 31 -6.18 -2.16 -0.28
CA LEU A 31 -5.40 -1.97 0.95
C LEU A 31 -4.61 -0.66 0.95
N ALA A 32 -4.01 -0.28 -0.18
CA ALA A 32 -3.31 0.99 -0.32
C ALA A 32 -4.25 2.17 -0.04
N GLY A 33 -5.48 2.15 -0.60
CA GLY A 33 -6.48 3.17 -0.33
C GLY A 33 -6.85 3.28 1.16
N VAL A 34 -7.02 2.14 1.85
CA VAL A 34 -7.28 2.14 3.30
C VAL A 34 -6.11 2.74 4.09
N VAL A 35 -4.87 2.43 3.71
CA VAL A 35 -3.67 2.97 4.34
C VAL A 35 -3.60 4.49 4.16
N GLU A 36 -3.87 4.98 2.95
CA GLU A 36 -3.93 6.41 2.65
C GLU A 36 -4.99 7.12 3.49
N ASP A 37 -6.22 6.59 3.52
CA ASP A 37 -7.34 7.15 4.27
C ASP A 37 -7.09 7.19 5.79
N ARG A 38 -6.43 6.15 6.33
CA ARG A 38 -6.26 5.98 7.78
C ARG A 38 -4.97 6.61 8.32
N LEU A 39 -3.93 6.74 7.51
CA LEU A 39 -2.63 7.27 7.94
C LEU A 39 -2.38 8.72 7.51
N ALA A 40 -3.33 9.36 6.81
CA ALA A 40 -3.23 10.75 6.37
C ALA A 40 -1.87 11.06 5.69
N ILE A 41 -1.36 10.11 4.91
CA ILE A 41 -0.07 10.27 4.23
C ILE A 41 -0.25 11.37 3.17
N PRO A 42 0.53 12.47 3.23
CA PRO A 42 0.42 13.55 2.25
C PRO A 42 0.62 13.04 0.82
N ARG A 43 -0.30 13.41 -0.09
CA ARG A 43 -0.33 13.00 -1.50
C ARG A 43 0.94 13.33 -2.30
N GLU A 44 1.79 14.18 -1.74
CA GLU A 44 3.06 14.65 -2.29
C GLU A 44 4.23 13.66 -2.16
N LEU A 45 4.03 12.52 -1.50
CA LEU A 45 5.03 11.46 -1.32
C LEU A 45 4.87 10.27 -2.30
N ALA A 46 3.85 10.30 -3.16
CA ALA A 46 3.64 9.35 -4.24
C ALA A 46 4.19 9.92 -5.56
N VAL A 47 5.52 10.00 -5.67
CA VAL A 47 6.23 10.31 -6.93
C VAL A 47 7.27 9.23 -7.18
#